data_AF-A0A164ZT55-F1
#
_entry.id   AF-A0A164ZT55-F1
#
_cell.length_a   1.000
_cell.length_b   1.000
_cell.length_c   1.000
_cell.angle_alpha   90.00
_cell.angle_beta   90.00
_cell.angle_gamma   90.00
#
_symmetry.space_group_name_H-M   'P 1'
#
loop_
_entity.id
_entity.type
_entity.pdbx_description
1 polymer ?
#
loop_
_entity_poly.entity_id
_entity_poly.type
_entity_poly.pdbx_seq_one_letter_code
_entity_poly.pdbx_strand_id
1 'polypeptide(L)'
;MTTLAFVILSNVLLVIFLGLILSQLQKPWKWHLRNLVKSKSGNPTQDASLLEIQNQMEKQQKLLQYLKQDQQTLLRKVEDMEQSMKRIGRFQPAATAPPPRVMDKPQPTPRLSPANSLVQVLEQGGDRAALARWSAVKVKITAASQNRIYRGDIAGLELEPAQAGASFLVFQVNGENLLVPNHETLGVFQRCQTGHTGLFALKRQPAQPTPQVSKPARVQPQGKFWRVVEQGEVLIRG
;
A
#
# COMPACT_ATOMS: atom_id res chain seq x y z
N MET A 1 3.70 24.27 16.43
CA MET A 1 4.34 22.97 16.73
C MET A 1 3.78 22.27 17.98
N THR A 2 2.79 22.83 18.68
CA THR A 2 2.27 22.31 19.96
C THR A 2 1.12 21.28 19.83
N THR A 3 0.42 21.25 18.70
CA THR A 3 -0.76 20.39 18.48
C THR A 3 -0.42 18.93 18.17
N LEU A 4 0.69 18.67 17.46
CA LEU A 4 1.10 17.31 17.11
C LEU A 4 1.61 16.51 18.34
N ALA A 5 2.32 17.17 19.25
CA ALA A 5 2.82 16.57 20.48
C ALA A 5 1.68 16.13 21.42
N PHE A 6 0.58 16.88 21.46
CA PHE A 6 -0.60 16.55 22.28
C PHE A 6 -1.34 15.30 21.77
N VAL A 7 -1.45 15.14 20.45
CA VAL A 7 -2.12 13.96 19.84
C VAL A 7 -1.31 12.68 20.07
N ILE A 8 0.01 12.76 19.99
CA ILE A 8 0.89 11.62 20.24
C ILE A 8 0.83 11.23 21.72
N LEU A 9 0.95 12.21 22.63
CA LEU A 9 0.91 11.95 24.07
C LEU A 9 -0.45 11.37 24.52
N SER A 10 -1.56 11.87 23.95
CA SER A 10 -2.91 11.37 24.23
C SER A 10 -3.10 9.91 23.77
N ASN A 11 -2.60 9.54 22.59
CA ASN A 11 -2.68 8.17 22.10
C ASN A 11 -1.80 7.21 22.92
N VAL A 12 -0.61 7.62 23.34
CA VAL A 12 0.26 6.79 24.20
C VAL A 12 -0.40 6.54 25.57
N LEU A 13 -1.02 7.57 26.17
CA LEU A 13 -1.71 7.43 27.44
C LEU A 13 -2.90 6.46 27.34
N LEU A 14 -3.68 6.54 26.25
CA LEU A 14 -4.83 5.67 26.01
C LEU A 14 -4.41 4.19 25.91
N VAL A 15 -3.30 3.91 25.21
CA VAL A 15 -2.78 2.55 25.05
C VAL A 15 -2.28 1.97 26.39
N ILE A 16 -1.62 2.80 27.21
CA ILE A 16 -1.18 2.37 28.56
C ILE A 16 -2.39 2.06 29.44
N PHE A 17 -3.43 2.89 29.39
CA PHE A 17 -4.65 2.69 30.19
C PHE A 17 -5.41 1.41 29.76
N LEU A 18 -5.53 1.16 28.45
CA LEU A 18 -6.10 -0.08 27.91
C LEU A 18 -5.29 -1.32 28.31
N GLY A 19 -3.95 -1.24 28.28
CA GLY A 19 -3.07 -2.31 28.71
C GLY A 19 -3.22 -2.65 30.20
N LEU A 20 -3.39 -1.63 31.05
CA LEU A 20 -3.61 -1.81 32.49
C LEU A 20 -4.97 -2.44 32.80
N ILE A 21 -6.03 -2.00 32.11
CA ILE A 21 -7.37 -2.58 32.27
C ILE A 21 -7.39 -4.05 31.83
N LEU A 22 -6.78 -4.39 30.69
CA LEU A 22 -6.66 -5.78 30.24
C LEU A 22 -5.82 -6.64 31.20
N SER A 23 -4.76 -6.06 31.78
CA SER A 23 -3.89 -6.79 32.72
C SER A 23 -4.58 -7.08 34.05
N GLN A 24 -5.56 -6.28 34.48
CA GLN A 24 -6.33 -6.52 35.70
C GLN A 24 -7.42 -7.58 35.48
N LEU A 25 -7.99 -7.69 34.27
CA LEU A 25 -9.00 -8.72 33.95
C LEU A 25 -8.44 -10.14 33.80
N GLN A 26 -7.15 -10.32 33.46
CA GLN A 26 -6.58 -11.64 33.19
C GLN A 26 -6.23 -12.47 34.45
N LYS A 27 -6.07 -11.85 35.61
CA LYS A 27 -5.58 -12.53 36.83
C LYS A 27 -6.65 -13.35 37.58
N PRO A 28 -7.91 -12.91 37.76
CA PRO A 28 -8.88 -13.69 38.55
C PRO A 28 -9.41 -14.93 37.81
N TRP A 29 -9.40 -14.95 36.47
CA TRP A 29 -10.05 -16.04 35.71
C TRP A 29 -9.24 -17.34 35.67
N LYS A 30 -7.90 -17.25 35.68
CA LYS A 30 -7.01 -18.43 35.71
C LYS A 30 -7.14 -19.24 37.00
N TRP A 31 -7.52 -18.60 38.10
CA TRP A 31 -7.75 -19.27 39.38
C TRP A 31 -9.09 -20.02 39.39
N HIS A 32 -10.15 -19.43 38.84
CA HIS A 32 -11.46 -20.08 38.75
C HIS A 32 -11.45 -21.36 37.89
N LEU A 33 -10.72 -21.37 36.77
CA LEU A 33 -10.64 -22.55 35.90
C LEU A 33 -9.89 -23.73 36.55
N ARG A 34 -8.89 -23.46 37.39
CA ARG A 34 -8.16 -24.52 38.11
C ARG A 34 -9.01 -25.22 39.19
N ASN A 35 -9.93 -24.48 39.82
CA ASN A 35 -10.82 -25.07 40.82
C ASN A 35 -11.96 -25.89 40.18
N LEU A 36 -12.41 -25.53 38.97
CA LEU A 36 -13.42 -26.27 38.22
C LEU A 36 -12.93 -27.63 37.70
N VAL A 37 -11.64 -27.75 37.35
CA VAL A 37 -11.04 -29.04 36.93
C VAL A 37 -10.89 -30.02 38.09
N LYS A 38 -10.80 -29.54 39.34
CA LYS A 38 -10.66 -30.41 40.52
C LYS A 38 -11.98 -30.96 41.05
N SER A 39 -13.15 -30.42 40.65
CA SER A 39 -14.43 -30.76 41.28
C SER A 39 -15.34 -31.67 40.45
N LYS A 40 -14.93 -32.18 39.29
CA LYS A 40 -15.83 -32.95 38.43
C LYS A 40 -15.13 -34.07 37.67
N SER A 41 -14.75 -35.11 38.41
CA SER A 41 -14.42 -36.42 37.86
C SER A 41 -15.73 -37.16 37.51
N GLY A 42 -15.96 -37.46 36.23
CA GLY A 42 -16.95 -38.47 35.85
C GLY A 42 -17.77 -38.26 34.58
N ASN A 43 -17.33 -37.50 33.56
CA ASN A 43 -18.05 -37.50 32.28
C ASN A 43 -17.11 -37.31 31.06
N PRO A 44 -16.83 -38.36 30.25
CA PRO A 44 -15.80 -38.33 29.20
C PRO A 44 -16.10 -37.33 28.07
N THR A 45 -17.36 -36.94 27.88
CA THR A 45 -17.78 -35.94 26.88
C THR A 45 -17.38 -34.51 27.28
N GLN A 46 -17.18 -34.23 28.58
CA GLN A 46 -16.72 -32.92 29.07
C GLN A 46 -15.19 -32.78 28.96
N ASP A 47 -14.45 -33.88 29.07
CA ASP A 47 -12.99 -33.88 28.95
C ASP A 47 -12.52 -33.61 27.51
N ALA A 48 -13.25 -34.11 26.51
CA ALA A 48 -12.98 -33.83 25.10
C ALA A 48 -13.18 -32.34 24.75
N SER A 49 -14.23 -31.70 25.28
CA SER A 49 -14.50 -30.28 25.02
C SER A 49 -13.52 -29.35 25.77
N LEU A 50 -13.06 -29.73 26.97
CA LEU A 50 -12.01 -29.03 27.69
C LEU A 50 -10.66 -29.07 26.97
N LEU A 51 -10.29 -30.23 26.41
CA LEU A 51 -9.05 -30.40 25.65
C LEU A 51 -9.06 -29.53 24.38
N GLU A 52 -10.22 -29.43 23.71
CA GLU A 52 -10.39 -28.61 22.51
C GLU A 52 -10.31 -27.11 22.81
N ILE A 53 -10.91 -26.67 23.92
CA ILE A 53 -10.78 -25.29 24.42
C ILE A 53 -9.32 -24.97 24.77
N GLN A 54 -8.60 -25.93 25.39
CA GLN A 54 -7.19 -25.75 25.74
C GLN A 54 -6.30 -25.64 24.48
N ASN A 55 -6.55 -26.48 23.47
CA ASN A 55 -5.88 -26.41 22.17
C ASN A 55 -6.16 -25.09 21.43
N GLN A 56 -7.40 -24.60 21.47
CA GLN A 56 -7.73 -23.29 20.89
C GLN A 56 -7.00 -22.16 21.61
N MET A 57 -6.87 -22.23 22.93
CA MET A 57 -6.16 -21.23 23.72
C MET A 57 -4.66 -21.22 23.42
N GLU A 58 -4.04 -22.38 23.25
CA GLU A 58 -2.63 -22.49 22.86
C GLU A 58 -2.38 -21.92 21.46
N LYS A 59 -3.29 -22.20 20.51
CA LYS A 59 -3.25 -21.61 19.16
C LYS A 59 -3.33 -20.08 19.23
N GLN A 60 -4.24 -19.53 20.05
CA GLN A 60 -4.36 -18.08 20.23
C GLN A 60 -3.09 -17.46 20.87
N GLN A 61 -2.47 -18.15 21.83
CA GLN A 61 -1.21 -17.67 22.42
C GLN A 61 -0.06 -17.67 21.42
N LYS A 62 0.06 -18.72 20.60
CA LYS A 62 1.06 -18.78 19.51
C LYS A 62 0.84 -17.66 18.48
N LEU A 63 -0.42 -17.38 18.12
CA LEU A 63 -0.75 -16.29 17.20
C LEU A 63 -0.35 -14.92 17.77
N LEU A 64 -0.62 -14.68 19.06
CA LEU A 64 -0.22 -13.45 19.75
C LEU A 64 1.30 -13.30 19.83
N GLN A 65 2.04 -14.39 20.09
CA GLN A 65 3.50 -14.35 20.05
C GLN A 65 4.02 -14.02 18.65
N TYR A 66 3.45 -14.63 17.61
CA TYR A 66 3.82 -14.35 16.23
C TYR A 66 3.59 -12.88 15.86
N LEU A 67 2.43 -12.32 16.20
CA LEU A 67 2.12 -10.91 15.98
C LEU A 67 3.08 -9.97 16.71
N LYS A 68 3.47 -10.31 17.95
CA LYS A 68 4.41 -9.52 18.73
C LYS A 68 5.82 -9.54 18.12
N GLN A 69 6.25 -10.69 17.61
CA GLN A 69 7.53 -10.84 16.92
C GLN A 69 7.56 -10.09 15.58
N ASP A 70 6.45 -10.12 14.84
CA ASP A 70 6.31 -9.39 13.58
C ASP A 70 6.35 -7.87 13.81
N GLN A 71 5.68 -7.38 14.86
CA GLN A 71 5.78 -5.96 15.27
C GLN A 71 7.22 -5.55 15.61
N GLN A 72 7.96 -6.37 16.37
CA GLN A 72 9.37 -6.08 16.69
C GLN A 72 10.25 -6.05 15.44
N THR A 73 9.96 -6.93 14.48
CA THR A 73 10.68 -6.99 13.20
C THR A 73 10.40 -5.75 12.36
N LEU A 74 9.15 -5.29 12.32
CA LEU A 74 8.76 -4.05 11.65
C LEU A 74 9.42 -2.83 12.28
N LEU A 75 9.44 -2.74 13.62
CA LEU A 75 10.12 -1.63 14.31
C LEU A 75 11.61 -1.56 13.97
N ARG A 76 12.32 -2.69 13.96
CA ARG A 76 13.73 -2.73 13.54
C ARG A 76 13.93 -2.29 12.09
N LYS A 77 13.06 -2.73 11.18
CA LYS A 77 13.13 -2.32 9.77
C LYS A 77 12.91 -0.81 9.58
N VAL A 78 12.00 -0.22 10.36
CA VAL A 78 11.77 1.22 10.33
C VAL A 78 12.99 1.98 10.84
N GLU A 79 13.62 1.49 11.91
CA GLU A 79 14.84 2.09 12.48
C GLU A 79 16.04 2.02 11.50
N ASP A 80 16.24 0.87 10.85
CA ASP A 80 17.25 0.69 9.79
C ASP A 80 16.99 1.62 8.59
N MET A 81 15.72 1.76 8.20
CA MET A 81 15.33 2.65 7.10
C MET A 81 15.55 4.12 7.46
N GLU A 82 15.25 4.54 8.69
CA GLU A 82 15.53 5.89 9.18
C GLU A 82 17.04 6.19 9.19
N GLN A 83 17.86 5.24 9.62
CA GLN A 83 19.32 5.38 9.58
C GLN A 83 19.85 5.47 8.14
N SER A 84 19.27 4.71 7.21
CA SER A 84 19.63 4.78 5.79
C SER A 84 19.30 6.15 5.18
N MET A 85 18.14 6.73 5.52
CA MET A 85 17.75 8.06 5.06
C MET A 85 18.67 9.16 5.61
N LYS A 86 19.14 9.03 6.87
CA LYS A 86 20.12 9.97 7.46
C LYS A 86 21.47 9.96 6.72
N ARG A 87 21.87 8.85 6.09
CA ARG A 87 23.11 8.77 5.29
C ARG A 87 22.99 9.38 3.89
N ILE A 88 21.77 9.45 3.33
CA ILE A 88 21.52 9.97 1.97
C ILE A 88 21.50 11.51 1.92
N GLY A 89 21.36 12.19 3.08
CA GLY A 89 21.32 13.66 3.17
C GLY A 89 22.65 14.42 3.02
N ARG A 90 23.75 13.79 2.56
CA ARG A 90 25.09 14.41 2.51
C ARG A 90 25.68 14.57 1.09
N PHE A 91 24.86 14.79 0.08
CA PHE A 91 25.33 15.23 -1.24
C PHE A 91 25.37 16.77 -1.30
N GLN A 92 26.59 17.31 -1.29
CA GLN A 92 26.90 18.71 -1.59
C GLN A 92 26.55 19.05 -3.05
N PRO A 93 26.07 20.27 -3.37
CA PRO A 93 26.04 20.76 -4.74
C PRO A 93 27.42 21.35 -5.11
N ALA A 94 28.20 20.64 -5.91
CA ALA A 94 29.35 21.25 -6.58
C ALA A 94 28.85 22.01 -7.82
N ALA A 95 28.82 23.33 -7.72
CA ALA A 95 28.66 24.21 -8.86
C ALA A 95 29.93 24.15 -9.71
N THR A 96 29.82 23.69 -10.96
CA THR A 96 30.77 24.04 -12.01
C THR A 96 30.05 23.97 -13.35
N ALA A 97 29.77 25.14 -13.92
CA ALA A 97 29.17 25.31 -15.23
C ALA A 97 30.16 24.91 -16.34
N PRO A 98 29.73 24.18 -17.39
CA PRO A 98 30.45 24.13 -18.65
C PRO A 98 29.97 25.25 -19.60
N PRO A 99 30.83 25.70 -20.54
CA PRO A 99 30.58 26.88 -21.39
C PRO A 99 29.51 26.64 -22.47
N PRO A 100 28.93 27.70 -23.04
CA PRO A 100 27.79 27.60 -23.96
C PRO A 100 28.26 27.04 -25.30
N ARG A 101 27.74 25.86 -25.68
CA ARG A 101 27.82 25.38 -27.06
C ARG A 101 26.58 25.80 -27.81
N VAL A 102 26.86 26.62 -28.82
CA VAL A 102 26.14 26.91 -30.06
C VAL A 102 24.82 26.18 -30.26
N MET A 103 23.79 26.99 -30.43
CA MET A 103 22.43 26.69 -30.87
C MET A 103 22.46 25.87 -32.17
N ASP A 104 22.09 24.59 -32.10
CA ASP A 104 21.65 23.84 -33.28
C ASP A 104 20.14 23.60 -33.20
N LYS A 105 19.50 23.77 -34.35
CA LYS A 105 18.06 23.87 -34.62
C LYS A 105 17.22 22.84 -33.83
N PRO A 106 16.00 23.21 -33.37
CA PRO A 106 15.10 22.25 -32.73
C PRO A 106 14.69 21.20 -33.77
N GLN A 107 15.29 20.02 -33.64
CA GLN A 107 14.84 18.81 -34.30
C GLN A 107 13.40 18.54 -33.83
N PRO A 108 12.44 18.29 -34.73
CA PRO A 108 11.06 18.06 -34.33
C PRO A 108 11.01 16.78 -33.49
N THR A 109 10.85 16.95 -32.17
CA THR A 109 10.54 15.84 -31.28
C THR A 109 9.28 15.17 -31.81
N PRO A 110 9.26 13.84 -31.98
CA PRO A 110 8.04 13.13 -32.34
C PRO A 110 6.95 13.56 -31.36
N ARG A 111 5.79 14.00 -31.86
CA ARG A 111 4.62 14.26 -31.01
C ARG A 111 4.22 12.94 -30.38
N LEU A 112 4.78 12.65 -29.21
CA LEU A 112 4.41 11.50 -28.41
C LEU A 112 2.94 11.62 -28.05
N SER A 113 2.23 10.50 -28.07
CA SER A 113 0.84 10.47 -27.62
C SER A 113 0.78 10.96 -26.16
N PRO A 114 -0.35 11.56 -25.73
CA PRO A 114 -0.48 12.12 -24.38
C PRO A 114 -0.23 11.08 -23.28
N ALA A 115 -0.65 9.83 -23.52
CA ALA A 115 -0.40 8.70 -22.64
C ALA A 115 1.10 8.36 -22.54
N ASN A 116 1.83 8.37 -23.66
CA ASN A 116 3.27 8.13 -23.67
C ASN A 116 4.03 9.26 -22.97
N SER A 117 3.56 10.51 -23.10
CA SER A 117 4.14 11.65 -22.38
C SER A 117 3.95 11.55 -20.87
N LEU A 118 2.79 11.12 -20.38
CA LEU A 118 2.55 10.93 -18.94
C LEU A 118 3.46 9.83 -18.37
N VAL A 119 3.53 8.69 -19.05
CA VAL A 119 4.39 7.55 -18.67
C VAL A 119 5.86 7.98 -18.63
N GLN A 120 6.35 8.65 -19.69
CA GLN A 120 7.73 9.08 -19.77
C GLN A 120 8.11 10.06 -18.65
N VAL A 121 7.21 10.98 -18.31
CA VAL A 121 7.42 11.94 -17.23
C VAL A 121 7.40 11.27 -15.85
N LEU A 122 6.53 10.29 -15.62
CA LEU A 122 6.46 9.53 -14.37
C LEU A 122 7.68 8.61 -14.17
N GLU A 123 8.21 8.02 -15.23
CA GLU A 123 9.23 6.97 -15.15
C GLU A 123 10.67 7.49 -15.29
N GLN A 124 10.91 8.38 -16.26
CA GLN A 124 12.27 8.82 -16.59
C GLN A 124 12.67 10.08 -15.80
N GLY A 125 11.82 10.55 -14.89
CA GLY A 125 12.03 11.84 -14.24
C GLY A 125 12.04 12.99 -15.25
N GLY A 126 11.33 12.84 -16.38
CA GLY A 126 11.05 13.93 -17.30
C GLY A 126 10.45 15.13 -16.56
N ASP A 127 10.51 16.31 -17.18
CA ASP A 127 10.29 17.63 -16.56
C ASP A 127 9.30 17.60 -15.37
N ARG A 128 9.84 17.46 -14.15
CA ARG A 128 9.03 17.36 -12.93
C ARG A 128 8.18 18.62 -12.70
N ALA A 129 8.54 19.75 -13.32
CA ALA A 129 7.73 20.95 -13.32
C ALA A 129 6.46 20.79 -14.17
N ALA A 130 6.47 19.92 -15.18
CA ALA A 130 5.27 19.58 -15.97
C ALA A 130 4.27 18.75 -15.16
N LEU A 131 4.72 17.83 -14.29
CA LEU A 131 3.86 17.11 -13.34
C LEU A 131 3.18 18.05 -12.35
N ALA A 132 3.89 19.09 -11.88
CA ALA A 132 3.32 20.08 -10.98
C ALA A 132 2.18 20.89 -11.61
N ARG A 133 2.10 20.95 -12.96
CA ARG A 133 1.01 21.58 -13.69
C ARG A 133 -0.21 20.68 -13.86
N TRP A 134 -0.07 19.37 -13.66
CA TRP A 134 -1.19 18.42 -13.77
C TRP A 134 -1.78 18.16 -12.39
N SER A 135 -3.03 18.57 -12.18
CA SER A 135 -3.78 18.21 -10.98
C SER A 135 -4.05 16.70 -10.99
N ALA A 136 -3.59 16.03 -9.92
CA ALA A 136 -3.79 14.60 -9.74
C ALA A 136 -4.87 14.34 -8.68
N VAL A 137 -5.87 13.54 -9.01
CA VAL A 137 -6.85 13.04 -8.04
C VAL A 137 -6.36 11.69 -7.52
N LYS A 138 -6.12 11.61 -6.21
CA LYS A 138 -5.76 10.38 -5.53
C LYS A 138 -7.01 9.51 -5.37
N VAL A 139 -6.96 8.26 -5.82
CA VAL A 139 -8.09 7.34 -5.78
C VAL A 139 -7.68 5.95 -5.28
N LYS A 140 -8.67 5.19 -4.81
CA LYS A 140 -8.54 3.77 -4.44
C LYS A 140 -9.74 2.99 -4.95
N ILE A 141 -9.61 1.67 -5.00
CA ILE A 141 -10.68 0.76 -5.41
C ILE A 141 -11.79 0.77 -4.34
N THR A 142 -13.05 0.87 -4.75
CA THR A 142 -14.18 0.76 -3.82
C THR A 142 -14.26 -0.66 -3.23
N ALA A 143 -14.80 -0.81 -2.02
CA ALA A 143 -14.96 -2.14 -1.41
C ALA A 143 -15.81 -3.07 -2.30
N ALA A 144 -16.84 -2.53 -2.96
CA ALA A 144 -17.66 -3.26 -3.91
C ALA A 144 -16.84 -3.78 -5.12
N SER A 145 -16.02 -2.92 -5.71
CA SER A 145 -15.15 -3.28 -6.84
C SER A 145 -14.05 -4.27 -6.44
N GLN A 146 -13.53 -4.16 -5.22
CA GLN A 146 -12.56 -5.12 -4.69
C GLN A 146 -13.15 -6.53 -4.62
N ASN A 147 -14.39 -6.65 -4.16
CA ASN A 147 -15.10 -7.93 -4.12
C ASN A 147 -15.38 -8.49 -5.53
N ARG A 148 -15.61 -7.63 -6.53
CA ARG A 148 -15.78 -8.05 -7.93
C ARG A 148 -14.48 -8.56 -8.53
N ILE A 149 -13.37 -7.87 -8.29
CA ILE A 149 -12.02 -8.33 -8.70
C ILE A 149 -11.72 -9.71 -8.12
N TYR A 150 -12.01 -9.94 -6.83
CA TYR A 150 -11.81 -11.25 -6.19
C TYR A 150 -12.61 -12.37 -6.88
N ARG A 151 -13.76 -12.05 -7.47
CA ARG A 151 -14.63 -12.98 -8.21
C ARG A 151 -14.28 -13.09 -9.69
N GLY A 152 -13.25 -12.39 -10.16
CA GLY A 152 -12.84 -12.35 -11.56
C GLY A 152 -13.68 -11.42 -12.46
N ASP A 153 -14.60 -10.64 -11.88
CA ASP A 153 -15.37 -9.65 -12.61
C ASP A 153 -14.65 -8.29 -12.58
N ILE A 154 -14.08 -7.94 -13.74
CA ILE A 154 -13.22 -6.76 -13.90
C ILE A 154 -13.87 -5.65 -14.73
N ALA A 155 -15.11 -5.83 -15.18
CA ALA A 155 -15.77 -4.88 -16.06
C ALA A 155 -16.33 -3.68 -15.27
N GLY A 156 -16.00 -2.45 -15.64
CA GLY A 156 -16.58 -1.26 -15.01
C GLY A 156 -16.31 -1.18 -13.51
N LEU A 157 -15.06 -1.41 -13.11
CA LEU A 157 -14.62 -1.20 -11.74
C LEU A 157 -14.70 0.28 -11.37
N GLU A 158 -15.06 0.54 -10.12
CA GLU A 158 -15.24 1.87 -9.57
C GLU A 158 -14.13 2.20 -8.58
N LEU A 159 -13.70 3.46 -8.65
CA LEU A 159 -12.69 4.03 -7.78
C LEU A 159 -13.28 5.23 -7.06
N GLU A 160 -12.93 5.38 -5.79
CA GLU A 160 -13.34 6.53 -4.97
C GLU A 160 -12.13 7.44 -4.65
N PRO A 161 -12.35 8.75 -4.54
CA PRO A 161 -11.33 9.67 -4.06
C PRO A 161 -10.83 9.29 -2.66
N ALA A 162 -9.53 9.34 -2.44
CA ALA A 162 -8.92 9.03 -1.14
C ALA A 162 -7.67 9.87 -0.90
N GLN A 163 -7.56 10.48 0.28
CA GLN A 163 -6.37 11.26 0.67
C GLN A 163 -5.24 10.39 1.22
N ALA A 164 -5.61 9.38 2.03
CA ALA A 164 -4.72 8.38 2.59
C ALA A 164 -5.08 6.98 2.04
N GLY A 165 -4.07 6.12 1.87
CA GLY A 165 -4.26 4.78 1.32
C GLY A 165 -4.69 4.75 -0.15
N ALA A 166 -4.51 5.85 -0.88
CA ALA A 166 -4.72 5.89 -2.32
C ALA A 166 -3.64 5.07 -3.03
N SER A 167 -4.07 4.13 -3.87
CA SER A 167 -3.18 3.25 -4.63
C SER A 167 -2.95 3.77 -6.05
N PHE A 168 -3.82 4.68 -6.53
CA PHE A 168 -3.78 5.20 -7.89
C PHE A 168 -3.92 6.71 -7.95
N LEU A 169 -3.48 7.27 -9.07
CA LEU A 169 -3.56 8.69 -9.41
C LEU A 169 -4.31 8.83 -10.72
N VAL A 170 -5.28 9.73 -10.77
CA VAL A 170 -5.97 10.15 -12.00
C VAL A 170 -5.41 11.50 -12.43
N PHE A 171 -4.87 11.54 -13.64
CA PHE A 171 -4.39 12.75 -14.30
C PHE A 171 -5.32 13.11 -15.45
N GLN A 172 -5.65 14.40 -15.59
CA GLN A 172 -6.32 14.89 -16.78
C GLN A 172 -5.27 15.37 -17.78
N VAL A 173 -5.16 14.69 -18.93
CA VAL A 173 -4.18 15.01 -19.97
C VAL A 173 -4.91 15.11 -21.30
N ASN A 174 -4.88 16.29 -21.93
CA ASN A 174 -5.52 16.55 -23.24
C ASN A 174 -7.00 16.11 -23.32
N GLY A 175 -7.76 16.32 -22.24
CA GLY A 175 -9.19 15.97 -22.15
C GLY A 175 -9.47 14.51 -21.78
N GLU A 176 -8.45 13.66 -21.68
CA GLU A 176 -8.58 12.28 -21.21
C GLU A 176 -8.24 12.17 -19.72
N ASN A 177 -8.94 11.30 -18.99
CA ASN A 177 -8.60 10.98 -17.60
C ASN A 177 -7.83 9.66 -17.56
N LEU A 178 -6.55 9.77 -17.24
CA LEU A 178 -5.60 8.66 -17.23
C LEU A 178 -5.31 8.24 -15.80
N LEU A 179 -5.50 6.95 -15.54
CA LEU A 179 -5.24 6.32 -14.26
C LEU A 179 -3.87 5.62 -14.31
N VAL A 180 -3.05 5.89 -13.30
CA VAL A 180 -1.75 5.24 -13.10
C VAL A 180 -1.59 4.76 -11.65
N PRO A 181 -0.92 3.61 -11.43
CA PRO A 181 -0.55 3.19 -10.09
C PRO A 181 0.48 4.14 -9.49
N ASN A 182 0.42 4.33 -8.18
CA ASN A 182 1.50 4.99 -7.45
C ASN A 182 2.73 4.06 -7.31
N HIS A 183 3.83 4.59 -6.79
CA HIS A 183 5.08 3.84 -6.64
C HIS A 183 4.93 2.59 -5.75
N GLU A 184 4.18 2.69 -4.65
CA GLU A 184 3.94 1.57 -3.74
C GLU A 184 3.16 0.43 -4.43
N THR A 185 2.16 0.79 -5.23
CA THR A 185 1.29 -0.15 -5.96
C THR A 185 2.05 -0.86 -7.07
N LEU A 186 2.95 -0.16 -7.78
CA LEU A 186 3.89 -0.79 -8.71
C LEU A 186 4.77 -1.83 -8.02
N GLY A 187 5.28 -1.52 -6.81
CA GLY A 187 6.05 -2.47 -6.00
C GLY A 187 5.22 -3.69 -5.55
N VAL A 188 3.91 -3.53 -5.36
CA VAL A 188 2.99 -4.66 -5.12
C VAL A 188 2.80 -5.50 -6.38
N PHE A 189 2.59 -4.88 -7.54
CA PHE A 189 2.43 -5.61 -8.82
C PHE A 189 3.66 -6.47 -9.14
N GLN A 190 4.86 -6.01 -8.83
CA GLN A 190 6.08 -6.80 -9.00
C GLN A 190 6.13 -8.05 -8.12
N ARG A 191 5.47 -8.04 -6.96
CA ARG A 191 5.43 -9.15 -6.00
C ARG A 191 4.26 -10.09 -6.25
N CYS A 192 3.14 -9.56 -6.74
CA CYS A 192 1.93 -10.33 -7.04
C CYS A 192 1.99 -10.92 -8.46
N GLN A 193 2.32 -12.20 -8.55
CA GLN A 193 2.47 -12.93 -9.82
C GLN A 193 1.16 -13.26 -10.56
N THR A 194 0.01 -12.95 -9.97
CA THR A 194 -1.32 -13.15 -10.56
C THR A 194 -1.54 -12.13 -11.69
N GLY A 195 -1.73 -12.58 -12.92
CA GLY A 195 -1.58 -11.80 -14.16
C GLY A 195 -2.50 -10.57 -14.37
N HIS A 196 -3.45 -10.29 -13.47
CA HIS A 196 -4.35 -9.14 -13.60
C HIS A 196 -4.83 -8.64 -12.23
N THR A 197 -4.84 -7.32 -12.06
CA THR A 197 -5.42 -6.65 -10.87
C THR A 197 -6.84 -6.13 -11.11
N GLY A 198 -7.41 -6.45 -12.27
CA GLY A 198 -8.66 -5.89 -12.78
C GLY A 198 -8.52 -4.49 -13.39
N LEU A 199 -7.53 -3.72 -12.95
CA LEU A 199 -7.24 -2.38 -13.47
C LEU A 199 -6.09 -2.36 -14.48
N PHE A 200 -5.10 -3.23 -14.28
CA PHE A 200 -3.91 -3.33 -15.10
C PHE A 200 -3.64 -4.79 -15.47
N ALA A 201 -3.28 -5.00 -16.74
CA ALA A 201 -2.73 -6.26 -17.20
C ALA A 201 -1.23 -6.28 -16.90
N LEU A 202 -0.75 -7.37 -16.30
CA LEU A 202 0.67 -7.51 -15.97
C LEU A 202 1.38 -8.25 -17.10
N LYS A 203 2.27 -7.56 -17.81
CA LYS A 203 3.11 -8.14 -18.86
C LYS A 203 4.51 -8.38 -18.32
N ARG A 204 4.95 -9.64 -18.36
CA ARG A 204 6.28 -10.03 -17.88
C ARG A 204 7.32 -9.78 -18.97
N GLN A 205 8.41 -9.13 -18.61
CA GLN A 205 9.55 -8.92 -19.48
C GLN A 205 10.85 -9.31 -18.76
N PRO A 206 11.67 -10.23 -19.32
CA PRO A 206 12.92 -10.69 -18.68
C PRO A 206 13.93 -9.56 -18.46
N ALA A 207 13.96 -8.60 -19.39
CA ALA A 207 14.91 -7.49 -19.39
C ALA A 207 14.49 -6.32 -18.48
N GLN A 208 13.32 -6.39 -17.84
CA GLN A 208 12.76 -5.26 -17.10
C GLN A 208 13.22 -5.30 -15.63
N PRO A 209 14.07 -4.34 -15.17
CA PRO A 209 14.60 -4.36 -13.82
C PRO A 209 13.59 -3.88 -12.77
N THR A 210 12.66 -2.99 -13.17
CA THR A 210 11.70 -2.34 -12.28
C THR A 210 10.31 -2.28 -12.91
N PRO A 211 9.23 -2.44 -12.11
CA PRO A 211 7.87 -2.35 -12.60
C PRO A 211 7.58 -0.96 -13.18
N GLN A 212 7.00 -0.92 -14.38
CA GLN A 212 6.77 0.32 -15.12
C GLN A 212 5.42 0.27 -15.86
N VAL A 213 4.74 1.40 -15.97
CA VAL A 213 3.45 1.53 -16.64
C VAL A 213 3.69 1.64 -18.14
N SER A 214 3.47 0.57 -18.92
CA SER A 214 3.55 0.70 -20.39
C SER A 214 2.37 1.46 -20.97
N LYS A 215 1.18 1.33 -20.36
CA LYS A 215 -0.04 1.98 -20.81
C LYS A 215 -0.89 2.41 -19.61
N PRO A 216 -1.27 3.68 -19.47
CA PRO A 216 -2.20 4.10 -18.43
C PRO A 216 -3.59 3.51 -18.69
N ALA A 217 -4.32 3.23 -17.62
CA ALA A 217 -5.74 2.87 -17.72
C ALA A 217 -6.57 4.14 -17.99
N ARG A 218 -7.75 4.00 -18.61
CA ARG A 218 -8.67 5.13 -18.82
C ARG A 218 -9.83 5.05 -17.86
N VAL A 219 -10.20 6.20 -17.31
CA VAL A 219 -11.35 6.35 -16.41
C VAL A 219 -12.30 7.45 -16.87
N GLN A 220 -13.55 7.38 -16.43
CA GLN A 220 -14.53 8.44 -16.61
C GLN A 220 -15.19 8.77 -15.27
N PRO A 221 -15.48 10.05 -15.00
CA PRO A 221 -16.25 10.42 -13.82
C PRO A 221 -17.69 9.90 -13.94
N GLN A 222 -18.17 9.24 -12.89
CA GLN A 222 -19.54 8.76 -12.75
C GLN A 222 -20.07 9.15 -11.37
N GLY A 223 -20.74 10.31 -11.30
CA GLY A 223 -21.17 10.89 -10.04
C GLY A 223 -19.97 11.21 -9.14
N LYS A 224 -19.87 10.50 -8.00
CA LYS A 224 -18.77 10.66 -7.03
C LYS A 224 -17.61 9.68 -7.24
N PHE A 225 -17.74 8.77 -8.19
CA PHE A 225 -16.77 7.71 -8.46
C PHE A 225 -16.09 7.92 -9.81
N TRP A 226 -14.99 7.22 -10.00
CA TRP A 226 -14.36 7.07 -11.31
C TRP A 226 -14.57 5.65 -11.79
N ARG A 227 -15.17 5.50 -12.96
CA ARG A 227 -15.37 4.19 -13.60
C ARG A 227 -14.22 3.92 -14.55
N VAL A 228 -13.66 2.73 -14.47
CA VAL A 228 -12.65 2.25 -15.41
C VAL A 228 -13.33 1.84 -16.70
N VAL A 229 -12.92 2.48 -17.80
CA VAL A 229 -13.47 2.24 -19.14
C VAL A 229 -12.49 1.49 -20.04
N GLU A 230 -11.19 1.57 -19.75
CA GLU A 230 -10.16 0.83 -20.46
C GLU A 230 -9.06 0.38 -19.48
N GLN A 231 -8.67 -0.89 -19.57
CA GLN A 231 -7.61 -1.46 -18.76
C GLN A 231 -6.24 -0.92 -19.18
N GLY A 232 -5.38 -0.64 -18.20
CA GLY A 232 -3.99 -0.26 -18.44
C GLY A 232 -3.07 -1.48 -18.52
N GLU A 233 -1.79 -1.23 -18.73
CA GLU A 233 -0.76 -2.26 -18.76
C GLU A 233 0.45 -1.84 -17.91
N VAL A 234 0.97 -2.80 -17.18
CA VAL A 234 2.20 -2.65 -16.40
C VAL A 234 3.17 -3.75 -16.81
N LEU A 235 4.39 -3.35 -17.14
CA LEU A 235 5.51 -4.24 -17.36
C LEU A 235 6.14 -4.56 -16.01
N ILE A 236 6.30 -5.85 -15.72
CA ILE A 236 6.97 -6.35 -14.52
C ILE A 236 8.10 -7.29 -14.90
N ARG A 237 9.04 -7.51 -13.99
CA ARG A 237 10.11 -8.51 -14.20
C ARG A 237 9.52 -9.91 -14.37
N GLY A 238 9.94 -10.58 -15.44
CA GLY A 238 9.56 -11.95 -15.79
C GLY A 238 10.38 -13.03 -15.11
#